data_AF-A0A7Z9BLI6-F1
#
_entry.id   AF-A0A7Z9BLI6-F1
#
_cell.length_a   1.000
_cell.length_b   1.000
_cell.length_c   1.000
_cell.angle_alpha   90.00
_cell.angle_beta   90.00
_cell.angle_gamma   90.00
#
_symmetry.space_group_name_H-M   'P 1'
#
loop_
_entity.id
_entity.type
_entity.pdbx_description
1 polymer ?
#
loop_
_entity_poly.entity_id
_entity_poly.type
_entity_poly.pdbx_seq_one_letter_code
_entity_poly.pdbx_strand_id
1 'polypeptide(L)'
;MQYAETLKGSKRDNRKALSLIRYADDFVIIHEDLNVVKKCQEIIAGWLSDMGLELKPSKTKLTHTLNEIDGNVGFEFLGFHVQQHKVGNYRCANNTNGTPLGFSTLITPSKAKIKTHLVKIAEVIDTHKTAPQAALISKLNPIIRGWSNYYSTVVSKETFSKVDELTYNKLRTWARTRGKGSINKDKYWRTVGDRNWCFSTENGMELLKHASTPIVRHTKVKGEASPFNGDWTYWSKRRGEYPETPSRVSKLIKKQKGICPHCGLYFTSTDTVEVDHIKPTSLGGKDIYDNLQLLHKHCHDTKTAHDGFSTNSKQLPIIENYENNPF
;
A
#
# COMPACT_ATOMS: atom_id res chain seq x y z
N MET A 1 12.87 11.10 23.55
CA MET A 1 12.69 12.56 23.43
C MET A 1 13.49 13.34 24.47
N GLN A 2 13.53 12.91 25.74
CA GLN A 2 14.31 13.59 26.81
C GLN A 2 15.82 13.75 26.49
N TYR A 3 16.45 12.75 25.87
CA TYR A 3 17.87 12.84 25.49
C TYR A 3 18.15 13.93 24.42
N ALA A 4 17.22 14.17 23.49
CA ALA A 4 17.39 15.23 22.48
C ALA A 4 17.45 16.63 23.13
N GLU A 5 16.81 16.82 24.29
CA GLU A 5 16.83 18.09 25.03
C GLU A 5 18.10 18.31 25.85
N THR A 6 18.91 17.26 26.03
CA THR A 6 20.20 17.34 26.72
C THR A 6 21.37 17.70 25.81
N LEU A 7 21.15 17.73 24.48
CA LEU A 7 22.14 18.17 23.51
C LEU A 7 22.35 19.69 23.61
N LYS A 8 23.59 20.16 23.41
CA LYS A 8 23.91 21.61 23.42
C LYS A 8 23.12 22.33 22.30
N GLY A 9 22.48 23.45 22.63
CA GLY A 9 21.70 24.25 21.67
C GLY A 9 20.23 24.45 22.08
N SER A 10 19.40 24.90 21.14
CA SER A 10 17.97 25.11 21.32
C SER A 10 17.24 23.76 21.42
N LYS A 11 16.49 23.55 22.51
CA LYS A 11 15.71 22.32 22.74
C LYS A 11 14.75 21.98 21.59
N ARG A 12 14.22 23.02 20.91
CA ARG A 12 13.32 22.87 19.77
C ARG A 12 14.04 22.31 18.54
N ASP A 13 15.26 22.78 18.30
CA ASP A 13 16.04 22.40 17.12
C ASP A 13 16.68 21.03 17.32
N ASN A 14 17.10 20.70 18.54
CA ASN A 14 17.63 19.38 18.87
C ASN A 14 16.55 18.29 18.82
N ARG A 15 15.31 18.59 19.25
CA ARG A 15 14.15 17.69 19.04
C ARG A 15 13.79 17.49 17.56
N LYS A 16 14.06 18.48 16.70
CA LYS A 16 13.84 18.36 15.25
C LYS A 16 14.99 17.66 14.53
N ALA A 17 16.22 17.82 15.02
CA ALA A 17 17.42 17.23 14.44
C ALA A 17 17.46 15.71 14.66
N LEU A 18 17.02 15.23 15.83
CA LEU A 18 16.92 13.81 16.12
C LEU A 18 15.58 13.25 15.64
N SER A 19 15.60 12.48 14.54
CA SER A 19 14.40 11.82 14.01
C SER A 19 14.43 10.34 14.32
N LEU A 20 13.42 9.86 15.08
CA LEU A 20 13.15 8.44 15.29
C LEU A 20 11.97 8.02 14.42
N ILE A 21 12.20 7.06 13.52
CA ILE A 21 11.18 6.47 12.65
C ILE A 21 11.06 5.01 13.06
N ARG A 22 9.88 4.57 13.51
CA ARG A 22 9.62 3.19 13.93
C ARG A 22 8.48 2.57 13.13
N TYR A 23 8.64 1.32 12.75
CA TYR A 23 7.62 0.48 12.16
C TYR A 23 7.69 -0.93 12.77
N ALA A 24 6.71 -1.29 13.59
CA ALA A 24 6.76 -2.50 14.42
C ALA A 24 8.09 -2.60 15.18
N ASP A 25 8.88 -3.65 14.91
CA ASP A 25 10.18 -3.91 15.54
C ASP A 25 11.35 -3.20 14.84
N ASP A 26 11.16 -2.76 13.59
CA ASP A 26 12.20 -2.08 12.82
C ASP A 26 12.16 -0.57 13.10
N PHE A 27 13.30 0.03 13.41
CA PHE A 27 13.42 1.48 13.60
C PHE A 27 14.70 2.05 13.01
N VAL A 28 14.65 3.35 12.68
CA VAL A 28 15.77 4.12 12.14
C VAL A 28 15.89 5.41 12.93
N ILE A 29 17.12 5.74 13.31
CA ILE A 29 17.48 6.98 14.00
C ILE A 29 18.34 7.79 13.04
N ILE A 30 17.94 9.02 12.79
CA ILE A 30 18.64 9.93 11.88
C ILE A 30 19.11 11.14 12.70
N HIS A 31 20.40 11.44 12.60
CA HIS A 31 21.03 12.60 13.20
C HIS A 31 22.25 13.01 12.36
N GLU A 32 22.66 14.28 12.45
CA GLU A 32 23.84 14.81 11.73
C GLU A 32 25.17 14.31 12.30
N ASP A 33 25.27 14.22 13.63
CA ASP A 33 26.46 13.77 14.34
C ASP A 33 26.39 12.27 14.68
N LEU A 34 27.41 11.53 14.27
CA LEU A 34 27.61 10.11 14.51
C LEU A 34 27.76 9.77 16.00
N ASN A 35 28.37 10.66 16.80
CA ASN A 35 28.53 10.44 18.24
C ASN A 35 27.19 10.45 18.97
N VAL A 36 26.26 11.29 18.52
CA VAL A 36 24.90 11.33 19.06
C VAL A 36 24.16 10.04 18.73
N VAL A 37 24.32 9.50 17.52
CA VAL A 37 23.72 8.21 17.13
C VAL A 37 24.25 7.07 18.00
N LYS A 38 25.56 7.02 18.26
CA LYS A 38 26.17 6.01 19.15
C LYS A 38 25.60 6.07 20.58
N LYS A 39 25.50 7.27 21.15
CA LYS A 39 24.88 7.44 22.47
C LYS A 39 23.40 7.05 22.49
N CYS A 40 22.66 7.39 21.43
CA CYS A 40 21.28 6.93 21.29
C CYS A 40 21.17 5.40 21.23
N GLN A 41 22.12 4.72 20.58
CA GLN A 41 22.19 3.26 20.54
C GLN A 41 22.40 2.67 21.95
N GLU A 42 23.30 3.24 22.75
CA GLU A 42 23.54 2.80 24.14
C GLU A 42 22.29 2.98 25.02
N ILE A 43 21.62 4.14 24.91
CA ILE A 43 20.39 4.42 25.68
C ILE A 43 19.28 3.44 25.32
N ILE A 44 19.13 3.13 24.03
CA ILE A 44 18.09 2.18 23.56
C ILE A 44 18.45 0.75 23.96
N ALA A 45 19.72 0.37 23.93
CA ALA A 45 20.16 -0.93 24.41
C ALA A 45 19.83 -1.13 25.90
N GLY A 46 20.08 -0.11 26.74
CA GLY A 46 19.69 -0.12 28.15
C GLY A 46 18.17 -0.26 28.31
N TRP A 47 17.40 0.57 27.61
CA TRP A 47 15.94 0.53 27.69
C TRP A 47 15.33 -0.78 27.20
N LEU A 48 15.89 -1.40 26.15
CA LEU A 48 15.43 -2.71 25.66
C LEU A 48 15.81 -3.85 26.61
N SER A 49 16.98 -3.76 27.24
CA SER A 49 17.43 -4.73 28.25
C SER A 49 16.46 -4.80 29.42
N ASP A 50 15.92 -3.66 29.87
CA ASP A 50 14.89 -3.61 30.93
C ASP A 50 13.60 -4.36 30.55
N MET A 51 13.32 -4.51 29.25
CA MET A 51 12.19 -5.28 28.72
C MET A 51 12.55 -6.71 28.29
N GLY A 52 13.80 -7.14 28.49
CA GLY A 52 14.28 -8.47 28.11
C GLY A 52 14.49 -8.64 26.60
N LEU A 53 14.68 -7.55 25.85
CA LEU A 53 14.97 -7.57 24.42
C LEU A 53 16.41 -7.14 24.16
N GLU A 54 17.07 -7.81 23.22
CA GLU A 54 18.44 -7.48 22.82
C GLU A 54 18.53 -7.04 21.36
N LEU A 55 19.37 -6.03 21.10
CA LEU A 55 19.69 -5.59 19.76
C LEU A 55 20.63 -6.59 19.09
N LYS A 56 20.18 -7.22 18.00
CA LYS A 56 21.03 -8.12 17.23
C LYS A 56 22.12 -7.33 16.49
N PRO A 57 23.42 -7.48 16.83
CA PRO A 57 24.50 -6.68 16.24
C PRO A 57 24.60 -6.84 14.73
N SER A 58 24.22 -8.00 14.20
CA SER A 58 24.22 -8.26 12.74
C SER A 58 23.14 -7.49 11.96
N LYS A 59 22.10 -7.00 12.65
CA LYS A 59 21.01 -6.21 12.03
C LYS A 59 21.23 -4.71 12.20
N THR A 60 21.87 -4.30 13.28
CA THR A 60 22.18 -2.90 13.56
C THR A 60 23.34 -2.44 12.68
N LYS A 61 23.07 -1.51 11.76
CA LYS A 61 24.08 -0.94 10.87
C LYS A 61 24.13 0.57 11.06
N LEU A 62 25.34 1.10 11.20
CA LEU A 62 25.58 2.54 11.18
C LEU A 62 26.05 2.91 9.79
N THR A 63 25.26 3.70 9.09
CA THR A 63 25.50 4.07 7.68
C THR A 63 25.26 5.55 7.49
N HIS A 64 25.98 6.15 6.54
CA HIS A 64 25.74 7.52 6.14
C HIS A 64 25.00 7.56 4.80
N THR A 65 24.12 8.54 4.62
CA THR A 65 23.27 8.67 3.43
C THR A 65 24.02 9.17 2.20
N LEU A 66 24.99 10.07 2.39
CA LEU A 66 25.83 10.67 1.33
C LEU A 66 27.24 10.07 1.19
N ASN A 67 27.95 9.90 2.31
CA ASN A 67 29.32 9.42 2.35
C ASN A 67 29.35 7.90 2.53
N GLU A 68 30.36 7.26 1.97
CA GLU A 68 30.59 5.83 2.16
C GLU A 68 31.18 5.58 3.54
N ILE A 69 30.47 4.77 4.33
CA ILE A 69 30.97 4.23 5.59
C ILE A 69 30.93 2.71 5.44
N ASP A 70 32.08 2.06 5.64
CA ASP A 70 32.22 0.60 5.57
C ASP A 70 31.70 -0.03 4.26
N GLY A 71 32.00 0.62 3.13
CA GLY A 71 31.61 0.14 1.79
C GLY A 71 30.13 0.29 1.44
N ASN A 72 29.34 0.95 2.30
CA ASN A 72 27.90 1.09 2.14
C ASN A 72 27.50 2.58 2.12
N VAL A 73 26.71 2.96 1.12
CA VAL A 73 26.11 4.29 0.99
C VAL A 73 24.60 4.15 1.05
N GLY A 74 23.98 4.88 1.97
CA GLY A 74 22.54 4.77 2.23
C GLY A 74 22.18 3.56 3.11
N PHE A 75 20.89 3.42 3.36
CA PHE A 75 20.35 2.35 4.21
C PHE A 75 19.07 1.76 3.61
N GLU A 76 18.79 0.51 3.97
CA GLU A 76 17.53 -0.16 3.61
C GLU A 76 16.54 -0.10 4.78
N PHE A 77 15.31 0.33 4.52
CA PHE A 77 14.23 0.34 5.50
C PHE A 77 12.91 -0.07 4.83
N LEU A 78 12.19 -1.06 5.39
CA LEU A 78 10.92 -1.58 4.86
C LEU A 78 10.95 -1.95 3.35
N GLY A 79 12.12 -2.33 2.85
CA GLY A 79 12.32 -2.68 1.45
C GLY A 79 12.56 -1.48 0.52
N PHE A 80 12.77 -0.29 1.06
CA PHE A 80 13.23 0.91 0.35
C PHE A 80 14.71 1.13 0.62
N HIS A 81 15.47 1.46 -0.41
CA HIS A 81 16.86 1.93 -0.32
C HIS A 81 16.87 3.45 -0.36
N VAL A 82 17.35 4.08 0.70
CA VAL A 82 17.43 5.54 0.85
C VAL A 82 18.87 5.97 0.70
N GLN A 83 19.17 6.74 -0.36
CA GLN A 83 20.52 7.21 -0.66
C GLN A 83 20.50 8.68 -1.08
N GLN A 84 21.52 9.43 -0.65
CA GLN A 84 21.77 10.78 -1.13
C GLN A 84 22.88 10.77 -2.18
N HIS A 85 22.67 11.52 -3.25
CA HIS A 85 23.63 11.70 -4.33
C HIS A 85 24.06 13.16 -4.39
N LYS A 86 25.37 13.41 -4.49
CA LYS A 86 25.89 14.76 -4.76
C LYS A 86 25.38 15.23 -6.12
N VAL A 87 24.79 16.42 -6.16
CA VAL A 87 24.28 17.04 -7.39
C VAL A 87 24.73 18.50 -7.43
N GLY A 88 24.93 19.04 -8.64
CA GLY A 88 25.29 20.45 -8.80
C GLY A 88 24.21 21.39 -8.27
N ASN A 89 24.62 22.62 -7.93
CA ASN A 89 23.76 23.63 -7.28
C ASN A 89 22.43 23.88 -8.01
N TYR A 90 22.43 23.79 -9.35
CA TYR A 90 21.24 23.99 -10.18
C TYR A 90 20.23 22.83 -10.17
N ARG A 91 20.59 21.67 -9.61
CA ARG A 91 19.74 20.47 -9.53
C ARG A 91 19.42 20.05 -8.09
N CYS A 92 20.01 20.72 -7.10
CA CYS A 92 19.76 20.43 -5.70
C CYS A 92 18.54 21.22 -5.20
N ALA A 93 17.87 20.68 -4.18
CA ALA A 93 16.86 21.45 -3.47
C ALA A 93 17.54 22.51 -2.60
N ASN A 94 16.84 23.63 -2.39
CA ASN A 94 17.27 24.66 -1.45
C ASN A 94 16.70 24.36 -0.06
N ASN A 95 17.43 24.73 0.98
CA ASN A 95 16.87 24.75 2.33
C ASN A 95 15.88 25.91 2.50
N THR A 96 15.27 26.01 3.68
CA THR A 96 14.32 27.09 4.02
C THR A 96 14.91 28.49 3.89
N ASN A 97 16.24 28.62 3.98
CA ASN A 97 16.98 29.88 3.88
C ASN A 97 17.49 30.15 2.45
N GLY A 98 17.09 29.34 1.46
CA GLY A 98 17.49 29.51 0.06
C GLY A 98 18.88 29.01 -0.29
N THR A 99 19.62 28.38 0.63
CA THR A 99 20.94 27.82 0.31
C THR A 99 20.83 26.43 -0.32
N PRO A 100 21.62 26.15 -1.37
CA PRO A 100 21.62 24.86 -2.06
C PRO A 100 22.12 23.75 -1.12
N LEU A 101 21.36 22.65 -1.02
CA LEU A 101 21.74 21.49 -0.20
C LEU A 101 22.92 20.71 -0.79
N GLY A 102 23.18 20.82 -2.10
CA GLY A 102 24.27 20.12 -2.79
C GLY A 102 24.08 18.60 -2.95
N PHE A 103 22.93 18.07 -2.53
CA PHE A 103 22.57 16.67 -2.70
C PHE A 103 21.08 16.47 -3.04
N SER A 104 20.76 15.33 -3.65
CA SER A 104 19.40 14.87 -3.92
C SER A 104 19.19 13.51 -3.27
N THR A 105 18.08 13.36 -2.55
CA THR A 105 17.72 12.08 -1.91
C THR A 105 16.88 11.26 -2.88
N LEU A 106 17.40 10.10 -3.28
CA LEU A 106 16.69 9.12 -4.09
C LEU A 106 16.28 7.96 -3.19
N ILE A 107 14.98 7.70 -3.17
CA ILE A 107 14.40 6.53 -2.52
C ILE A 107 14.01 5.57 -3.64
N THR A 108 14.62 4.40 -3.67
CA THR A 108 14.38 3.37 -4.68
C THR A 108 14.00 2.06 -4.01
N PRO A 109 13.36 1.10 -4.72
CA PRO A 109 13.14 -0.23 -4.18
C PRO A 109 14.48 -0.93 -3.91
N SER A 110 14.60 -1.60 -2.76
CA SER A 110 15.80 -2.38 -2.42
C SER A 110 16.07 -3.49 -3.44
N LYS A 111 17.34 -3.74 -3.74
CA LYS A 111 17.77 -4.77 -4.70
C LYS A 111 17.29 -6.16 -4.29
N ALA A 112 17.29 -6.44 -2.97
CA ALA A 112 16.80 -7.70 -2.42
C ALA A 112 15.31 -7.92 -2.74
N LYS A 113 14.45 -6.92 -2.51
CA LYS A 113 13.01 -7.03 -2.77
C LYS A 113 12.68 -7.10 -4.27
N ILE A 114 13.44 -6.40 -5.11
CA ILE A 114 13.33 -6.53 -6.58
C ILE A 114 13.62 -7.99 -6.99
N LYS A 115 14.71 -8.58 -6.46
CA LYS A 115 15.06 -9.97 -6.75
C LYS A 115 13.97 -10.94 -6.28
N THR A 116 13.47 -10.78 -5.05
CA THR A 116 12.38 -11.62 -4.53
C THR A 116 11.13 -11.53 -5.41
N HIS A 117 10.77 -10.34 -5.89
CA HIS A 117 9.63 -10.14 -6.78
C HIS A 117 9.82 -10.83 -8.14
N LEU A 118 11.00 -10.68 -8.74
CA LEU A 118 11.34 -11.35 -10.00
C LEU A 118 11.32 -12.88 -9.87
N VAL A 119 11.80 -13.42 -8.74
CA VAL A 119 11.74 -14.85 -8.44
C VAL A 119 10.29 -15.31 -8.37
N LYS A 120 9.41 -14.59 -7.65
CA LYS A 120 7.98 -14.91 -7.58
C LYS A 120 7.31 -14.90 -8.96
N ILE A 121 7.60 -13.91 -9.79
CA ILE A 121 7.09 -13.86 -11.18
C ILE A 121 7.59 -15.06 -11.98
N ALA A 122 8.89 -15.39 -11.87
CA ALA A 122 9.48 -16.52 -12.56
C ALA A 122 8.85 -17.85 -12.12
N GLU A 123 8.66 -18.07 -10.82
CA GLU A 123 7.97 -19.23 -10.24
C GLU A 123 6.56 -19.37 -10.81
N VAL A 124 5.77 -18.29 -10.81
CA VAL A 124 4.40 -18.32 -11.36
C VAL A 124 4.40 -18.71 -12.84
N ILE A 125 5.30 -18.16 -13.64
CA ILE A 125 5.44 -18.50 -15.06
C ILE A 125 5.88 -19.96 -15.24
N ASP A 126 6.80 -20.43 -14.40
CA ASP A 126 7.36 -21.78 -14.49
C ASP A 126 6.35 -22.88 -14.06
N THR A 127 5.50 -22.61 -13.06
CA THR A 127 4.40 -23.50 -12.68
C THR A 127 3.31 -23.55 -13.76
N HIS A 128 3.07 -22.43 -14.45
CA HIS A 128 2.01 -22.31 -15.46
C HIS A 128 2.53 -22.51 -16.90
N LYS A 129 3.58 -23.34 -17.08
CA LYS A 129 4.18 -23.65 -18.39
C LYS A 129 3.21 -24.24 -19.41
N THR A 130 2.16 -24.95 -18.98
CA THR A 130 1.12 -25.57 -19.84
C THR A 130 -0.26 -24.88 -19.76
N ALA A 131 -0.46 -23.95 -18.82
CA ALA A 131 -1.75 -23.26 -18.61
C ALA A 131 -2.14 -22.26 -19.72
N PRO A 132 -3.42 -22.03 -20.02
CA PRO A 132 -3.84 -21.01 -20.99
C PRO A 132 -3.29 -19.61 -20.67
N GLN A 133 -3.09 -18.79 -21.71
CA GLN A 133 -2.58 -17.41 -21.56
C GLN A 133 -3.42 -16.59 -20.57
N ALA A 134 -4.74 -16.72 -20.63
CA ALA A 134 -5.68 -16.05 -19.72
C ALA A 134 -5.41 -16.39 -18.24
N ALA A 135 -5.16 -17.67 -17.94
CA ALA A 135 -4.89 -18.12 -16.58
C ALA A 135 -3.58 -17.53 -16.03
N LEU A 136 -2.55 -17.46 -16.88
CA LEU A 136 -1.28 -16.83 -16.52
C LEU A 136 -1.44 -15.33 -16.22
N ILE A 137 -2.16 -14.60 -17.08
CA ILE A 137 -2.44 -13.17 -16.89
C ILE A 137 -3.22 -12.94 -15.59
N SER A 138 -4.24 -13.76 -15.32
CA SER A 138 -5.06 -13.65 -14.11
C SER A 138 -4.26 -13.83 -12.82
N LYS A 139 -3.19 -14.64 -12.84
CA LYS A 139 -2.32 -14.86 -11.67
C LYS A 139 -1.22 -13.80 -11.53
N LEU A 140 -0.66 -13.33 -12.65
CA LEU A 140 0.39 -12.31 -12.62
C LEU A 140 -0.14 -10.91 -12.30
N ASN A 141 -1.31 -10.54 -12.83
CA ASN A 141 -1.85 -9.18 -12.67
C ASN A 141 -2.02 -8.71 -11.21
N PRO A 142 -2.54 -9.53 -10.27
CA PRO A 142 -2.62 -9.15 -8.86
C PRO A 142 -1.23 -8.92 -8.22
N ILE A 143 -0.25 -9.76 -8.56
CA ILE A 143 1.12 -9.69 -8.02
C ILE A 143 1.82 -8.41 -8.51
N ILE A 144 1.74 -8.14 -9.82
CA ILE A 144 2.30 -6.94 -10.45
C ILE A 144 1.64 -5.69 -9.86
N ARG A 145 0.31 -5.67 -9.78
CA ARG A 145 -0.46 -4.53 -9.27
C ARG A 145 -0.11 -4.22 -7.81
N GLY A 146 -0.08 -5.23 -6.95
CA GLY A 146 0.25 -5.06 -5.54
C GLY A 146 1.65 -4.49 -5.36
N TRP A 147 2.64 -5.05 -6.06
CA TRP A 147 4.02 -4.58 -5.97
C TRP A 147 4.20 -3.17 -6.55
N SER A 148 3.60 -2.87 -7.70
CA SER A 148 3.65 -1.53 -8.30
C SER A 148 2.96 -0.47 -7.44
N ASN A 149 1.84 -0.80 -6.79
CA ASN A 149 1.16 0.11 -5.88
C ASN A 149 2.02 0.42 -4.66
N TYR A 150 2.64 -0.58 -4.04
CA TYR A 150 3.52 -0.38 -2.88
C TYR A 150 4.70 0.57 -3.20
N TYR A 151 5.34 0.39 -4.36
CA TYR A 151 6.48 1.21 -4.78
C TYR A 151 6.09 2.45 -5.60
N SER A 152 4.81 2.72 -5.83
CA SER A 152 4.33 3.89 -6.59
C SER A 152 4.66 5.23 -5.93
N THR A 153 5.00 5.23 -4.64
CA THR A 153 5.27 6.44 -3.86
C THR A 153 6.68 7.00 -4.04
N VAL A 154 7.59 6.18 -4.54
CA VAL A 154 9.03 6.43 -4.59
C VAL A 154 9.55 6.50 -6.04
N VAL A 155 10.84 6.73 -6.23
CA VAL A 155 11.45 6.86 -7.56
C VAL A 155 11.66 5.46 -8.15
N SER A 156 10.61 4.89 -8.74
CA SER A 156 10.60 3.49 -9.21
C SER A 156 10.45 3.29 -10.71
N LYS A 157 10.31 4.35 -11.52
CA LYS A 157 10.07 4.17 -12.98
C LYS A 157 11.16 3.37 -13.68
N GLU A 158 12.43 3.69 -13.43
CA GLU A 158 13.56 2.95 -14.03
C GLU A 158 13.56 1.48 -13.58
N THR A 159 13.34 1.24 -12.28
CA THR A 159 13.20 -0.12 -11.75
C THR A 159 12.04 -0.87 -12.37
N PHE A 160 10.89 -0.20 -12.54
CA PHE A 160 9.70 -0.78 -13.15
C PHE A 160 9.96 -1.17 -14.61
N SER A 161 10.60 -0.32 -15.40
CA SER A 161 10.99 -0.64 -16.77
C SER A 161 11.92 -1.85 -16.84
N LYS A 162 12.91 -1.93 -15.93
CA LYS A 162 13.83 -3.08 -15.86
C LYS A 162 13.11 -4.37 -15.47
N VAL A 163 12.19 -4.33 -14.51
CA VAL A 163 11.38 -5.49 -14.10
C VAL A 163 10.45 -5.91 -15.23
N ASP A 164 9.86 -4.97 -15.96
CA ASP A 164 9.03 -5.25 -17.15
C ASP A 164 9.84 -5.94 -18.25
N GLU A 165 11.06 -5.48 -18.54
CA GLU A 165 11.94 -6.09 -19.53
C GLU A 165 12.29 -7.54 -19.16
N LEU A 166 12.68 -7.79 -17.90
CA LEU A 166 13.00 -9.15 -17.42
C LEU A 166 11.76 -10.07 -17.45
N THR A 167 10.60 -9.53 -17.10
CA THR A 167 9.33 -10.25 -17.17
C THR A 167 8.99 -10.59 -18.61
N TYR A 168 9.16 -9.64 -19.55
CA TYR A 168 8.98 -9.86 -20.98
C TYR A 168 9.92 -10.95 -21.51
N ASN A 169 11.20 -10.93 -21.13
CA ASN A 169 12.16 -11.96 -21.55
C ASN A 169 11.76 -13.36 -21.06
N LYS A 170 11.25 -13.48 -19.83
CA LYS A 170 10.74 -14.77 -19.31
C LYS A 170 9.48 -15.23 -20.03
N LEU A 171 8.52 -14.32 -20.29
CA LEU A 171 7.31 -14.61 -21.07
C LEU A 171 7.62 -14.99 -22.52
N ARG A 172 8.64 -14.37 -23.11
CA ARG A 172 9.15 -14.72 -24.43
C ARG A 172 9.63 -16.16 -24.48
N THR A 173 10.38 -16.60 -23.48
CA THR A 173 10.81 -18.01 -23.36
C THR A 173 9.62 -18.95 -23.20
N TRP A 174 8.64 -18.60 -22.35
CA TRP A 174 7.40 -19.38 -22.18
C TRP A 174 6.59 -19.52 -23.47
N ALA A 175 6.54 -18.49 -24.32
CA ALA A 175 5.85 -18.58 -25.60
C ALA A 175 6.63 -19.44 -26.62
N ARG A 176 7.97 -19.37 -26.58
CA ARG A 176 8.84 -20.20 -27.45
C ARG A 176 8.69 -21.68 -27.15
N THR A 177 8.58 -22.07 -25.88
CA THR A 177 8.42 -23.48 -25.51
C THR A 177 7.08 -24.07 -25.97
N ARG A 178 6.10 -23.22 -26.32
CA ARG A 178 4.79 -23.64 -26.85
C ARG A 178 4.67 -23.55 -28.37
N GLY A 179 5.57 -22.83 -29.02
CA GLY A 179 5.64 -22.75 -30.48
C GLY A 179 6.60 -23.79 -31.04
N LYS A 180 6.40 -24.20 -32.30
CA LYS A 180 7.42 -24.94 -33.06
C LYS A 180 8.53 -23.96 -33.48
N GLY A 181 9.45 -23.64 -32.57
CA GLY A 181 10.71 -22.93 -32.85
C GLY A 181 10.64 -21.39 -32.81
N SER A 182 9.83 -20.76 -33.68
CA SER A 182 9.67 -19.30 -33.70
C SER A 182 8.58 -18.84 -32.73
N ILE A 183 8.75 -17.65 -32.14
CA ILE A 183 7.69 -17.04 -31.34
C ILE A 183 6.53 -16.80 -32.30
N ASN A 184 5.40 -17.45 -32.05
CA ASN A 184 4.16 -17.09 -32.72
C ASN A 184 3.68 -15.76 -32.13
N LYS A 185 4.32 -14.66 -32.57
CA LYS A 185 4.22 -13.31 -31.99
C LYS A 185 2.78 -12.85 -31.99
N ASP A 186 2.11 -13.03 -33.12
CA ASP A 186 0.74 -12.56 -33.36
C ASP A 186 -0.29 -13.31 -32.49
N LYS A 187 0.06 -14.52 -32.03
CA LYS A 187 -0.81 -15.31 -31.15
C LYS A 187 -0.87 -14.75 -29.72
N TYR A 188 0.27 -14.35 -29.17
CA TYR A 188 0.40 -14.01 -27.74
C TYR A 188 0.62 -12.51 -27.48
N TRP A 189 1.22 -11.79 -28.43
CA TRP A 189 1.44 -10.36 -28.37
C TRP A 189 0.59 -9.66 -29.41
N ARG A 190 -0.22 -8.71 -28.95
CA ARG A 190 -1.12 -7.93 -29.80
C ARG A 190 -0.87 -6.45 -29.58
N THR A 191 -1.35 -5.66 -30.53
CA THR A 191 -1.41 -4.21 -30.39
C THR A 191 -2.70 -3.84 -29.69
N VAL A 192 -2.60 -3.13 -28.56
CA VAL A 192 -3.75 -2.67 -27.76
C VAL A 192 -3.67 -1.15 -27.68
N GLY A 193 -4.53 -0.47 -28.44
CA GLY A 193 -4.41 0.99 -28.68
C GLY A 193 -3.09 1.31 -29.36
N ASP A 194 -2.37 2.31 -28.86
CA ASP A 194 -1.04 2.70 -29.39
C ASP A 194 0.11 1.80 -28.90
N ARG A 195 -0.18 0.83 -28.03
CA ARG A 195 0.85 -0.02 -27.41
C ARG A 195 1.03 -1.31 -28.20
N ASN A 196 2.17 -1.38 -28.88
CA ASN A 196 2.66 -2.61 -29.49
C ASN A 196 3.25 -3.56 -28.43
N TRP A 197 3.30 -4.86 -28.75
CA TRP A 197 3.88 -5.90 -27.90
C TRP A 197 3.19 -6.04 -26.53
N CYS A 198 1.86 -5.97 -26.49
CA CYS A 198 1.08 -6.23 -25.29
C CYS A 198 0.75 -7.71 -25.18
N PHE A 199 1.22 -8.35 -24.10
CA PHE A 199 0.88 -9.75 -23.81
C PHE A 199 -0.61 -9.82 -23.45
N SER A 200 -1.43 -10.23 -24.41
CA SER A 200 -2.89 -10.14 -24.32
C SER A 200 -3.58 -11.27 -25.07
N THR A 201 -4.76 -11.65 -24.56
CA THR A 201 -5.64 -12.65 -25.18
C THR A 201 -6.63 -12.00 -26.13
N GLU A 202 -7.24 -12.77 -27.04
CA GLU A 202 -8.35 -12.33 -27.90
C GLU A 202 -9.52 -11.75 -27.10
N ASN A 203 -9.75 -12.26 -25.89
CA ASN A 203 -10.82 -11.82 -25.00
C ASN A 203 -10.51 -10.49 -24.28
N GLY A 204 -9.46 -9.76 -24.68
CA GLY A 204 -9.12 -8.44 -24.13
C GLY A 204 -8.39 -8.44 -22.77
N MET A 205 -8.09 -9.60 -22.17
CA MET A 205 -7.23 -9.65 -20.99
C MET A 205 -5.78 -9.32 -21.35
N GLU A 206 -5.25 -8.26 -20.74
CA GLU A 206 -3.85 -7.84 -20.89
C GLU A 206 -3.06 -7.97 -19.59
N LEU A 207 -1.76 -8.23 -19.74
CA LEU A 207 -0.82 -8.15 -18.63
C LEU A 207 -0.54 -6.69 -18.28
N LEU A 208 -0.69 -6.34 -17.00
CA LEU A 208 -0.31 -5.03 -16.49
C LEU A 208 1.21 -4.83 -16.59
N LYS A 209 1.64 -3.65 -17.03
CA LYS A 209 3.05 -3.23 -16.99
C LYS A 209 3.32 -2.53 -15.66
N HIS A 210 4.45 -2.81 -15.02
CA HIS A 210 4.84 -2.08 -13.83
C HIS A 210 4.99 -0.59 -14.16
N ALA A 211 5.59 -0.28 -15.32
CA ALA A 211 5.83 1.08 -15.79
C ALA A 211 4.54 1.86 -16.12
N SER A 212 3.38 1.22 -16.30
CA SER A 212 2.12 1.96 -16.50
C SER A 212 1.55 2.52 -15.20
N THR A 213 2.01 2.05 -14.04
CA THR A 213 1.56 2.58 -12.75
C THR A 213 2.11 3.99 -12.54
N PRO A 214 1.26 5.01 -12.35
CA PRO A 214 1.71 6.38 -12.12
C PRO A 214 2.45 6.48 -10.78
N ILE A 215 3.51 7.31 -10.74
CA ILE A 215 4.15 7.63 -9.45
C ILE A 215 3.28 8.67 -8.76
N VAL A 216 2.77 8.34 -7.58
CA VAL A 216 1.95 9.23 -6.75
C VAL A 216 2.71 9.51 -5.46
N ARG A 217 3.21 10.73 -5.31
CA ARG A 217 4.01 11.11 -4.13
C ARG A 217 3.17 11.03 -2.86
N HIS A 218 3.73 10.41 -1.82
CA HIS A 218 3.06 10.33 -0.52
C HIS A 218 2.90 11.73 0.08
N THR A 219 1.66 12.13 0.36
CA THR A 219 1.35 13.34 1.10
C THR A 219 1.65 13.12 2.58
N LYS A 220 2.62 13.83 3.17
CA LYS A 220 2.94 13.69 4.60
C LYS A 220 1.73 13.99 5.49
N VAL A 221 1.71 13.40 6.69
CA VAL A 221 0.72 13.77 7.72
C VAL A 221 1.00 15.21 8.18
N LYS A 222 -0.05 16.04 8.32
CA LYS A 222 0.10 17.43 8.74
C LYS A 222 0.51 17.51 10.21
N GLY A 223 1.74 17.96 10.48
CA GLY A 223 2.19 18.34 11.82
C GLY A 223 1.93 17.26 12.89
N GLU A 224 1.21 17.65 13.94
CA GLU A 224 0.84 16.79 15.08
C GLU A 224 -0.49 16.05 14.86
N ALA A 225 -1.01 16.02 13.63
CA ALA A 225 -2.23 15.29 13.35
C ALA A 225 -2.04 13.81 13.68
N SER A 226 -2.88 13.32 14.60
CA SER A 226 -2.92 11.92 15.04
C SER A 226 -4.30 11.36 14.73
N PRO A 227 -4.45 10.09 14.34
CA PRO A 227 -5.77 9.46 14.18
C PRO A 227 -6.69 9.62 15.40
N PHE A 228 -6.10 9.91 16.56
CA PHE A 228 -6.78 10.09 17.85
C PHE A 228 -7.00 11.56 18.24
N ASN A 229 -6.61 12.54 17.41
CA ASN A 229 -6.74 13.96 17.74
C ASN A 229 -8.13 14.54 17.44
N GLY A 230 -9.08 13.74 16.96
CA GLY A 230 -10.44 14.15 16.65
C GLY A 230 -10.63 14.87 15.30
N ASP A 231 -9.60 15.00 14.46
CA ASP A 231 -9.72 15.57 13.10
C ASP A 231 -10.27 14.52 12.11
N TRP A 232 -11.52 14.12 12.33
CA TRP A 232 -12.19 13.05 11.58
C TRP A 232 -12.33 13.39 10.09
N THR A 233 -12.50 14.68 9.77
CA THR A 233 -12.59 15.18 8.40
C THR A 233 -11.29 14.95 7.64
N TYR A 234 -10.14 15.28 8.26
CA TYR A 234 -8.83 15.04 7.67
C TYR A 234 -8.55 13.54 7.49
N TRP A 235 -8.79 12.72 8.52
CA TRP A 235 -8.48 11.29 8.48
C TRP A 235 -9.39 10.49 7.55
N SER A 236 -10.67 10.87 7.46
CA SER A 236 -11.61 10.22 6.56
C SER A 236 -11.33 10.58 5.10
N LYS A 237 -11.03 11.86 4.81
CA LYS A 237 -10.56 12.29 3.48
C LYS A 237 -9.28 11.55 3.08
N ARG A 238 -8.31 11.48 4.00
CA ARG A 238 -7.02 10.82 3.78
C ARG A 238 -7.18 9.30 3.55
N ARG A 239 -8.12 8.64 4.22
CA ARG A 239 -8.45 7.21 3.93
C ARG A 239 -9.03 7.04 2.53
N GLY A 240 -9.93 7.93 2.11
CA GLY A 240 -10.51 7.90 0.76
C GLY A 240 -9.49 8.15 -0.35
N GLU A 241 -8.40 8.86 -0.05
CA GLU A 241 -7.29 9.16 -0.96
C GLU A 241 -6.12 8.16 -0.87
N TYR A 242 -6.15 7.22 0.08
CA TYR A 242 -5.08 6.25 0.26
C TYR A 242 -5.01 5.26 -0.91
N PRO A 243 -3.83 5.05 -1.54
CA PRO A 243 -3.71 4.25 -2.77
C PRO A 243 -4.15 2.79 -2.67
N GLU A 244 -4.03 2.17 -1.49
CA GLU A 244 -4.42 0.76 -1.30
C GLU A 244 -5.91 0.60 -0.93
N THR A 245 -6.63 1.69 -0.68
CA THR A 245 -8.07 1.63 -0.41
C THR A 245 -8.80 1.16 -1.67
N PRO A 246 -9.65 0.11 -1.59
CA PRO A 246 -10.43 -0.34 -2.73
C PRO A 246 -11.24 0.81 -3.34
N SER A 247 -11.25 0.92 -4.67
CA SER A 247 -11.90 2.05 -5.37
C SER A 247 -13.39 2.20 -5.02
N ARG A 248 -14.09 1.09 -4.77
CA ARG A 248 -15.48 1.05 -4.32
C ARG A 248 -15.64 1.71 -2.95
N VAL A 249 -14.75 1.39 -2.00
CA VAL A 249 -14.72 1.99 -0.66
C VAL A 249 -14.36 3.48 -0.74
N SER A 250 -13.33 3.87 -1.48
CA SER A 250 -12.95 5.28 -1.65
C SER A 250 -14.07 6.15 -2.21
N LYS A 251 -14.86 5.64 -3.17
CA LYS A 251 -16.02 6.35 -3.72
C LYS A 251 -17.12 6.52 -2.67
N LEU A 252 -17.44 5.48 -1.91
CA LEU A 252 -18.48 5.53 -0.87
C LEU A 252 -18.11 6.45 0.29
N ILE A 253 -16.85 6.43 0.75
CA ILE A 253 -16.33 7.37 1.76
C ILE A 253 -16.55 8.82 1.30
N LYS A 254 -16.22 9.13 0.03
CA LYS A 254 -16.43 10.48 -0.53
C LYS A 254 -17.92 10.84 -0.63
N LYS A 255 -18.77 9.92 -1.10
CA LYS A 255 -20.23 10.12 -1.22
C LYS A 255 -20.88 10.39 0.14
N GLN A 256 -20.47 9.64 1.17
CA GLN A 256 -21.00 9.74 2.54
C GLN A 256 -20.29 10.79 3.41
N LYS A 257 -19.36 11.57 2.83
CA LYS A 257 -18.53 12.55 3.56
C LYS A 257 -17.81 11.93 4.77
N GLY A 258 -17.48 10.65 4.68
CA GLY A 258 -16.76 9.93 5.73
C GLY A 258 -17.59 9.46 6.91
N ILE A 259 -18.91 9.56 6.85
CA ILE A 259 -19.83 9.24 7.94
C ILE A 259 -20.54 7.91 7.65
N CYS A 260 -20.69 7.08 8.68
CA CYS A 260 -21.50 5.86 8.63
C CYS A 260 -22.99 6.21 8.71
N PRO A 261 -23.83 5.83 7.72
CA PRO A 261 -25.26 6.11 7.73
C PRO A 261 -26.03 5.45 8.88
N HIS A 262 -25.50 4.37 9.45
CA HIS A 262 -26.16 3.62 10.51
C HIS A 262 -25.92 4.23 11.91
N CYS A 263 -24.66 4.50 12.28
CA CYS A 263 -24.34 5.04 13.61
C CYS A 263 -24.07 6.55 13.63
N GLY A 264 -23.98 7.21 12.48
CA GLY A 264 -23.67 8.64 12.37
C GLY A 264 -22.23 9.02 12.72
N LEU A 265 -21.36 8.05 13.05
CA LEU A 265 -19.96 8.28 13.39
C LEU A 265 -19.06 8.32 12.14
N TYR A 266 -17.93 9.01 12.26
CA TYR A 266 -16.92 9.03 11.21
C TYR A 266 -16.13 7.72 11.13
N PHE A 267 -15.70 7.37 9.93
CA PHE A 267 -14.76 6.28 9.71
C PHE A 267 -13.33 6.67 10.14
N THR A 268 -12.76 5.95 11.11
CA THR A 268 -11.40 6.12 11.67
C THR A 268 -10.41 5.12 11.10
N SER A 269 -9.11 5.42 10.97
CA SER A 269 -8.16 4.57 10.22
C SER A 269 -8.05 3.11 10.71
N THR A 270 -8.48 2.83 11.94
CA THR A 270 -8.50 1.51 12.56
C THR A 270 -9.81 0.75 12.33
N ASP A 271 -10.85 1.42 11.83
CA ASP A 271 -12.16 0.81 11.64
C ASP A 271 -12.14 -0.20 10.49
N THR A 272 -12.70 -1.38 10.75
CA THR A 272 -13.10 -2.31 9.70
C THR A 272 -14.41 -1.83 9.08
N VAL A 273 -14.40 -1.61 7.76
CA VAL A 273 -15.53 -1.09 7.01
C VAL A 273 -15.97 -2.08 5.95
N GLU A 274 -17.27 -2.21 5.76
CA GLU A 274 -17.88 -3.16 4.82
C GLU A 274 -18.87 -2.42 3.92
N VAL A 275 -18.95 -2.88 2.66
CA VAL A 275 -19.88 -2.33 1.68
C VAL A 275 -21.18 -3.11 1.77
N ASP A 276 -22.27 -2.39 1.98
CA ASP A 276 -23.62 -2.91 2.21
C ASP A 276 -24.59 -2.35 1.15
N HIS A 277 -25.69 -3.08 0.91
CA HIS A 277 -26.80 -2.60 0.09
C HIS A 277 -27.88 -1.93 0.94
N ILE A 278 -28.20 -0.66 0.65
CA ILE A 278 -29.26 0.10 1.33
C ILE A 278 -30.58 -0.69 1.28
N LYS A 279 -30.99 -1.09 0.07
CA LYS A 279 -32.01 -2.11 -0.14
C LYS A 279 -31.32 -3.46 -0.31
N PRO A 280 -31.54 -4.44 0.57
CA PRO A 280 -30.94 -5.77 0.48
C PRO A 280 -31.21 -6.43 -0.88
N THR A 281 -30.25 -7.22 -1.35
CA THR A 281 -30.40 -8.02 -2.59
C THR A 281 -31.55 -9.01 -2.49
N SER A 282 -31.81 -9.57 -1.29
CA SER A 282 -32.98 -10.43 -1.00
C SER A 282 -34.32 -9.76 -1.26
N LEU A 283 -34.40 -8.43 -1.13
CA LEU A 283 -35.59 -7.63 -1.41
C LEU A 283 -35.60 -7.03 -2.83
N GLY A 284 -34.70 -7.46 -3.70
CA GLY A 284 -34.56 -6.97 -5.07
C GLY A 284 -33.69 -5.71 -5.20
N GLY A 285 -32.81 -5.46 -4.23
CA GLY A 285 -31.78 -4.42 -4.33
C GLY A 285 -30.76 -4.71 -5.43
N LYS A 286 -30.41 -3.69 -6.23
CA LYS A 286 -29.42 -3.80 -7.31
C LYS A 286 -28.01 -3.45 -6.80
N ASP A 287 -26.97 -4.05 -7.37
CA ASP A 287 -25.56 -3.71 -7.07
C ASP A 287 -25.10 -2.44 -7.83
N ILE A 288 -25.75 -1.32 -7.55
CA ILE A 288 -25.44 0.00 -8.14
C ILE A 288 -25.03 0.99 -7.05
N TYR A 289 -24.17 1.96 -7.36
CA TYR A 289 -23.64 2.92 -6.38
C TYR A 289 -24.72 3.75 -5.64
N ASP A 290 -25.92 3.87 -6.19
CA ASP A 290 -27.05 4.53 -5.52
C ASP A 290 -27.72 3.67 -4.46
N ASN A 291 -27.57 2.35 -4.56
CA ASN A 291 -28.03 1.39 -3.57
C ASN A 291 -26.89 0.88 -2.67
N LEU A 292 -25.67 1.39 -2.83
CA LEU A 292 -24.53 0.99 -2.00
C LEU A 292 -24.24 2.02 -0.93
N GLN A 293 -23.94 1.53 0.27
CA GLN A 293 -23.42 2.31 1.38
C GLN A 293 -22.24 1.61 2.02
N LEU A 294 -21.38 2.37 2.69
CA LEU A 294 -20.30 1.87 3.52
C LEU A 294 -20.73 1.97 4.98
N LEU A 295 -20.53 0.88 5.72
CA LEU A 295 -20.85 0.78 7.14
C LEU A 295 -19.62 0.31 7.92
N HIS A 296 -19.59 0.62 9.23
CA HIS A 296 -18.70 -0.11 10.14
C HIS A 296 -19.11 -1.56 10.19
N LYS A 297 -18.16 -2.48 10.38
CA LYS A 297 -18.45 -3.92 10.46
C LYS A 297 -19.61 -4.23 11.42
N HIS A 298 -19.55 -3.72 12.65
CA HIS A 298 -20.62 -3.93 13.63
C HIS A 298 -21.98 -3.32 13.22
N CYS A 299 -21.98 -2.20 12.47
CA CYS A 299 -23.19 -1.59 11.94
C CYS A 299 -23.80 -2.45 10.81
N HIS A 300 -22.94 -3.02 9.97
CA HIS A 300 -23.37 -3.94 8.92
C HIS A 300 -23.98 -5.21 9.50
N ASP A 301 -23.36 -5.79 10.52
CA ASP A 301 -23.90 -6.95 11.24
C ASP A 301 -25.28 -6.65 11.83
N THR A 302 -25.43 -5.50 12.49
CA THR A 302 -26.70 -5.06 13.09
C THR A 302 -27.79 -4.86 12.04
N LYS A 303 -27.47 -4.15 10.95
CA LYS A 303 -28.41 -3.92 9.85
C LYS A 303 -28.84 -5.24 9.20
N THR A 304 -27.88 -6.13 8.91
CA THR A 304 -28.15 -7.42 8.28
C THR A 304 -29.09 -8.27 9.13
N ALA A 305 -28.92 -8.25 10.46
CA ALA A 305 -29.84 -8.93 11.37
C ALA A 305 -31.27 -8.37 11.25
N HIS A 306 -31.44 -7.04 11.28
CA HIS A 306 -32.74 -6.37 11.13
C HIS A 306 -33.41 -6.65 9.76
N ASP A 307 -32.62 -6.64 8.68
CA ASP A 307 -33.07 -6.95 7.34
C ASP A 307 -33.56 -8.41 7.24
N GLY A 308 -32.85 -9.34 7.89
CA GLY A 308 -33.23 -10.75 7.98
C GLY A 308 -34.56 -11.00 8.70
N PHE A 309 -34.82 -10.28 9.79
CA PHE A 309 -36.12 -10.33 10.48
C PHE A 309 -37.27 -9.83 9.59
N SER A 310 -37.02 -8.80 8.79
CA SER A 310 -38.02 -8.26 7.85
C SER A 310 -38.34 -9.21 6.68
N THR A 311 -37.44 -10.16 6.36
CA THR A 311 -37.70 -11.20 5.36
C THR A 311 -38.50 -12.40 5.90
N ASN A 312 -38.41 -12.69 7.21
CA ASN A 312 -39.09 -13.83 7.84
C ASN A 312 -40.53 -13.56 8.31
N SER A 313 -41.01 -12.31 8.27
CA SER A 313 -42.35 -11.93 8.72
C SER A 313 -43.46 -12.06 7.65
N LYS A 314 -43.17 -12.67 6.49
CA LYS A 314 -44.22 -13.00 5.51
C LYS A 314 -44.92 -14.31 5.86
N GLN A 315 -46.09 -14.15 6.50
CA GLN A 315 -47.23 -15.07 6.67
C GLN A 315 -47.02 -16.33 7.51
N LEU A 316 -47.43 -16.26 8.78
CA LEU A 316 -48.23 -17.32 9.38
C LEU A 316 -49.70 -17.00 9.05
N PRO A 317 -50.48 -17.92 8.45
CA PRO A 317 -51.88 -17.68 8.17
C PRO A 317 -52.66 -17.51 9.47
N ILE A 318 -53.52 -16.49 9.48
CA ILE A 318 -54.53 -16.25 10.51
C ILE A 318 -55.45 -17.48 10.50
N ILE A 319 -55.44 -18.27 11.58
CA ILE A 319 -56.45 -19.30 11.80
C ILE A 319 -57.72 -18.54 12.21
N GLU A 320 -58.70 -18.48 11.31
CA GLU A 320 -60.05 -18.02 11.61
C GLU A 320 -60.66 -18.93 12.69
N ASN A 321 -60.96 -18.34 13.84
CA ASN A 321 -61.77 -19.00 14.87
C ASN A 321 -63.18 -19.20 14.31
N TYR A 322 -63.61 -20.46 14.20
CA TYR A 322 -65.00 -20.82 13.99
C TYR A 322 -65.84 -20.31 15.18
N GLU A 323 -66.74 -19.38 14.91
CA GLU A 323 -67.83 -19.06 15.82
C GLU A 323 -68.78 -20.26 15.93
N ASN A 324 -69.08 -20.63 17.18
CA ASN A 324 -70.38 -21.04 17.70
C ASN A 324 -71.33 -21.77 16.75
N ASN A 325 -71.54 -23.07 16.99
CA ASN A 325 -72.84 -23.67 16.76
C ASN A 325 -73.33 -24.34 18.06
N PRO A 326 -74.43 -23.87 18.67
CA PRO A 326 -75.09 -24.57 19.76
C PRO A 326 -75.97 -25.66 19.16
N PHE A 327 -75.74 -26.91 19.53
CA PHE A 327 -76.69 -28.01 19.77
C PHE A 327 -75.94 -29.33 19.88
#